data_AF-A0A8D0L7D6-F1
#
_entry.id   AF-A0A8D0L7D6-F1
#
_cell.length_a   1.000
_cell.length_b   1.000
_cell.length_c   1.000
_cell.angle_alpha   90.00
_cell.angle_beta   90.00
_cell.angle_gamma   90.00
#
_symmetry.space_group_name_H-M   'P 1'
#
loop_
_entity.id
_entity.type
_entity.pdbx_description
1 polymer ?
#
loop_
_entity_poly.entity_id
_entity_poly.type
_entity_poly.pdbx_seq_one_letter_code
_entity_poly.pdbx_strand_id
1 'polypeptide(L)'
;MRSGCKVKKYETQLLVLDVSTQDEGALSSKIPNIANRDGHATDEEKLASTSSNQKPARSEVKGEPEDDLEYFECSSVPVSAINHAFSSPGAGFEKEPPPQTEKDGSSSLLGDSELCSVDKIPMAMTVGISSSESPLDGICLSEDDKMAVLTLIREEIIAKEIEASEWKKKYEGSRQEVLEMRKIVAEYEKTIAQMIEDEQRANMTSQKSLQQLTMEKEQALADLNSVERSLSDLFRRYENLKGVLEGFKKNEEALKKCAQDYLARVKQEEQRYQALKIHAEEKLDKANEEIAQVRTKAKAESAALHAGLRKEQMKVESLERALQQKNQEIEELTKICDELIAKLGKTD
;
A
#
# COMPACT_ATOMS: atom_id res chain seq x y z
N MET A 1 43.68 -2.81 16.93
CA MET A 1 43.37 -1.65 16.07
C MET A 1 41.86 -1.48 16.02
N ARG A 2 41.32 -0.36 16.50
CA ARG A 2 39.87 -0.07 16.50
C ARG A 2 39.45 0.36 15.10
N SER A 3 38.56 -0.42 14.46
CA SER A 3 37.90 -0.01 13.21
C SER A 3 36.65 0.80 13.57
N GLY A 4 36.64 2.07 13.18
CA GLY A 4 35.56 3.02 13.46
C GLY A 4 34.41 2.89 12.46
N CYS A 5 33.23 2.51 12.95
CA CYS A 5 31.96 2.65 12.22
C CYS A 5 31.61 4.14 12.08
N LYS A 6 31.50 4.63 10.84
CA LYS A 6 30.89 5.94 10.53
C LYS A 6 29.39 5.76 10.32
N VAL A 7 28.61 6.16 11.31
CA VAL A 7 27.15 6.35 11.19
C VAL A 7 26.90 7.64 10.41
N LYS A 8 26.26 7.54 9.23
CA LYS A 8 25.71 8.70 8.53
C LYS A 8 24.40 9.11 9.22
N LYS A 9 24.35 10.32 9.76
CA LYS A 9 23.10 10.95 10.20
C LYS A 9 22.38 11.47 8.96
N TYR A 10 21.16 10.99 8.72
CA TYR A 10 20.23 11.62 7.80
C TYR A 10 19.51 12.74 8.57
N GLU A 11 19.71 13.96 8.12
CA GLU A 11 19.02 15.15 8.61
C GLU A 11 17.70 15.29 7.86
N THR A 12 16.60 15.24 8.60
CA THR A 12 15.24 15.42 8.09
C THR A 12 15.04 16.89 7.77
N GLN A 13 15.02 17.26 6.48
CA GLN A 13 14.62 18.60 6.05
C GLN A 13 13.12 18.78 6.30
N LEU A 14 12.81 19.68 7.23
CA LEU A 14 11.48 20.11 7.60
C LEU A 14 11.03 21.16 6.56
N LEU A 15 10.01 20.82 5.77
CA LEU A 15 9.42 21.73 4.78
C LEU A 15 8.63 22.83 5.51
N VAL A 16 9.20 24.04 5.57
CA VAL A 16 8.49 25.26 5.95
C VAL A 16 7.73 25.77 4.73
N LEU A 17 6.40 25.83 4.86
CA LEU A 17 5.49 26.47 3.90
C LEU A 17 5.67 27.99 3.99
N ASP A 18 6.11 28.58 2.89
CA ASP A 18 6.21 30.02 2.68
C ASP A 18 4.81 30.59 2.40
N VAL A 19 4.28 31.38 3.34
CA VAL A 19 3.02 32.11 3.20
C VAL A 19 3.36 33.44 2.53
N SER A 20 2.91 33.59 1.28
CA SER A 20 3.03 34.83 0.53
C SER A 20 2.37 36.00 1.26
N THR A 21 3.18 36.99 1.61
CA THR A 21 2.75 38.33 2.03
C THR A 21 2.22 39.10 0.83
N GLN A 22 0.93 39.39 0.80
CA GLN A 22 0.36 40.42 -0.07
C GLN A 22 0.22 41.72 0.72
N ASP A 23 1.03 42.69 0.31
CA ASP A 23 0.91 44.11 0.60
C ASP A 23 -0.25 44.67 -0.24
N GLU A 24 -1.29 45.16 0.42
CA GLU A 24 -2.33 46.01 -0.17
C GLU A 24 -2.80 47.03 0.88
N GLY A 25 -2.33 48.26 0.72
CA GLY A 25 -3.24 49.39 0.52
C GLY A 25 -4.14 49.78 1.68
N ALA A 26 -3.62 50.65 2.55
CA ALA A 26 -4.40 51.43 3.50
C ALA A 26 -5.39 52.39 2.81
N LEU A 27 -6.69 52.12 2.89
CA LEU A 27 -7.76 53.14 2.84
C LEU A 27 -9.01 52.65 3.60
N SER A 28 -9.03 52.81 4.93
CA SER A 28 -10.25 52.71 5.72
C SER A 28 -10.83 54.12 5.97
N SER A 29 -11.86 54.48 5.22
CA SER A 29 -12.74 55.61 5.53
C SER A 29 -13.80 55.19 6.56
N LYS A 30 -14.17 56.14 7.41
CA LYS A 30 -14.81 55.98 8.71
C LYS A 30 -16.31 56.38 8.63
N ILE A 31 -17.10 55.84 9.56
CA ILE A 31 -18.39 56.35 10.16
C ILE A 31 -19.72 55.82 9.55
N PRO A 32 -20.79 55.50 10.33
CA PRO A 32 -20.89 54.70 11.56
C PRO A 32 -22.09 53.71 11.58
N ASN A 33 -22.09 52.94 12.66
CA ASN A 33 -23.12 52.04 13.19
C ASN A 33 -24.46 52.75 13.50
N ILE A 34 -25.60 52.21 13.01
CA ILE A 34 -26.95 52.52 13.51
C ILE A 34 -27.64 51.20 13.83
N ALA A 35 -27.93 51.03 15.11
CA ALA A 35 -28.74 49.96 15.66
C ALA A 35 -30.25 50.25 15.51
N ASN A 36 -31.02 49.16 15.52
CA ASN A 36 -32.47 49.02 15.74
C ASN A 36 -33.41 49.41 14.60
N ARG A 37 -34.08 48.40 14.03
CA ARG A 37 -35.55 48.33 14.10
C ARG A 37 -36.13 46.94 13.87
N ASP A 38 -37.21 46.73 14.62
CA ASP A 38 -38.09 45.58 14.78
C ASP A 38 -38.43 44.79 13.51
N GLY A 39 -38.68 43.49 13.75
CA GLY A 39 -39.05 42.54 12.72
C GLY A 39 -40.50 42.57 12.31
N HIS A 40 -40.81 41.78 11.29
CA HIS A 40 -42.11 41.15 11.06
C HIS A 40 -41.88 39.88 10.24
N ALA A 41 -42.41 38.77 10.73
CA ALA A 41 -42.59 37.54 9.98
C ALA A 41 -43.82 37.67 9.08
N THR A 42 -43.75 37.15 7.85
CA THR A 42 -44.90 36.61 7.11
C THR A 42 -44.42 35.56 6.11
N ASP A 43 -44.84 34.33 6.37
CA ASP A 43 -44.95 33.18 5.47
C ASP A 43 -46.25 33.34 4.66
N GLU A 44 -46.19 33.28 3.32
CA GLU A 44 -47.37 33.01 2.47
C GLU A 44 -46.98 32.29 1.16
N GLU A 45 -47.22 30.98 1.17
CA GLU A 45 -47.92 30.12 0.20
C GLU A 45 -47.87 30.32 -1.35
N LYS A 46 -47.66 29.16 -2.00
CA LYS A 46 -48.26 28.56 -3.22
C LYS A 46 -49.09 29.43 -4.19
N LEU A 47 -48.89 29.21 -5.51
CA LEU A 47 -49.76 28.36 -6.35
C LEU A 47 -49.26 28.26 -7.81
N ALA A 48 -49.50 27.08 -8.39
CA ALA A 48 -49.31 26.73 -9.80
C ALA A 48 -50.54 27.13 -10.66
N SER A 49 -50.34 27.24 -11.98
CA SER A 49 -51.29 26.90 -13.08
C SER A 49 -50.63 27.29 -14.41
N THR A 50 -50.24 26.38 -15.30
CA THR A 50 -51.03 25.71 -16.36
C THR A 50 -52.04 26.60 -17.08
N SER A 51 -51.81 26.90 -18.36
CA SER A 51 -52.88 27.17 -19.32
C SER A 51 -52.47 26.78 -20.74
N SER A 52 -53.26 25.85 -21.26
CA SER A 52 -53.30 25.32 -22.63
C SER A 52 -54.04 26.29 -23.55
N ASN A 53 -53.57 26.47 -24.80
CA ASN A 53 -54.31 26.22 -26.06
C ASN A 53 -53.79 27.03 -27.27
N GLN A 54 -53.46 26.28 -28.32
CA GLN A 54 -53.82 26.40 -29.74
C GLN A 54 -53.57 27.71 -30.56
N LYS A 55 -52.86 27.47 -31.68
CA LYS A 55 -52.64 28.22 -32.93
C LYS A 55 -53.91 28.88 -33.53
N PRO A 56 -53.82 29.90 -34.43
CA PRO A 56 -53.25 29.72 -35.78
C PRO A 56 -52.54 30.93 -36.46
N ALA A 57 -52.00 30.65 -37.66
CA ALA A 57 -51.71 31.53 -38.82
C ALA A 57 -50.34 32.28 -38.95
N ARG A 58 -49.45 31.61 -39.70
CA ARG A 58 -48.44 32.06 -40.70
C ARG A 58 -48.22 33.58 -40.93
N SER A 59 -46.95 34.02 -40.79
CA SER A 59 -46.22 34.78 -41.82
C SER A 59 -44.71 34.68 -41.59
N GLU A 60 -43.96 34.58 -42.70
CA GLU A 60 -42.52 34.30 -42.82
C GLU A 60 -41.65 35.52 -42.46
N VAL A 61 -40.64 35.37 -41.60
CA VAL A 61 -39.35 36.10 -41.68
C VAL A 61 -38.23 35.22 -41.09
N LYS A 62 -37.10 35.28 -41.79
CA LYS A 62 -35.85 34.52 -41.79
C LYS A 62 -34.93 34.81 -40.59
N GLY A 63 -34.29 33.78 -40.01
CA GLY A 63 -33.11 33.94 -39.15
C GLY A 63 -32.75 32.73 -38.27
N GLU A 64 -31.82 31.91 -38.78
CA GLU A 64 -30.77 31.07 -38.13
C GLU A 64 -31.11 30.12 -36.93
N PRO A 65 -30.45 28.94 -36.84
CA PRO A 65 -30.84 27.88 -35.91
C PRO A 65 -30.31 28.12 -34.49
N GLU A 66 -31.15 27.89 -33.49
CA GLU A 66 -30.70 27.66 -32.12
C GLU A 66 -30.15 26.24 -32.04
N ASP A 67 -28.86 26.11 -31.73
CA ASP A 67 -28.22 24.81 -31.47
C ASP A 67 -28.81 24.19 -30.21
N ASP A 68 -29.26 22.94 -30.37
CA ASP A 68 -29.83 22.08 -29.35
C ASP A 68 -28.93 22.03 -28.09
N LEU A 69 -29.57 22.26 -26.94
CA LEU A 69 -29.01 22.01 -25.62
C LEU A 69 -28.81 20.50 -25.43
N GLU A 70 -27.68 19.96 -25.90
CA GLU A 70 -27.24 18.62 -25.51
C GLU A 70 -26.78 18.64 -24.05
N TYR A 71 -27.70 18.23 -23.17
CA TYR A 71 -27.40 17.82 -21.80
C TYR A 71 -26.44 16.63 -21.85
N PHE A 72 -25.16 16.86 -21.58
CA PHE A 72 -24.15 15.82 -21.51
C PHE A 72 -24.36 14.98 -20.24
N GLU A 73 -25.06 13.87 -20.38
CA GLU A 73 -25.23 12.85 -19.35
C GLU A 73 -23.88 12.16 -19.09
N CYS A 74 -23.24 12.44 -17.95
CA CYS A 74 -22.04 11.72 -17.53
C CYS A 74 -22.38 10.25 -17.27
N SER A 75 -21.92 9.37 -18.16
CA SER A 75 -21.93 7.91 -17.97
C SER A 75 -21.40 7.53 -16.59
N SER A 76 -22.27 6.98 -15.76
CA SER A 76 -21.91 6.23 -14.56
C SER A 76 -21.16 4.96 -14.96
N VAL A 77 -19.85 4.94 -14.76
CA VAL A 77 -19.03 3.73 -14.90
C VAL A 77 -19.39 2.76 -13.78
N PRO A 78 -19.72 1.48 -14.06
CA PRO A 78 -20.02 0.52 -13.01
C PRO A 78 -18.76 0.16 -12.24
N VAL A 79 -18.82 0.32 -10.91
CA VAL A 79 -17.84 -0.19 -9.94
C VAL A 79 -17.93 -1.72 -9.97
N SER A 80 -16.92 -2.38 -10.55
CA SER A 80 -16.80 -3.84 -10.48
C SER A 80 -16.52 -4.27 -9.06
N ALA A 81 -17.45 -5.04 -8.50
CA ALA A 81 -17.37 -5.70 -7.22
C ALA A 81 -16.17 -6.68 -7.17
N ILE A 82 -15.45 -6.59 -6.06
CA ILE A 82 -14.41 -7.50 -5.62
C ILE A 82 -15.06 -8.88 -5.38
N ASN A 83 -14.69 -9.88 -6.18
CA ASN A 83 -14.93 -11.29 -5.87
C ASN A 83 -13.64 -11.90 -5.34
N HIS A 84 -13.55 -12.06 -4.01
CA HIS A 84 -12.61 -12.96 -3.37
C HIS A 84 -13.16 -14.38 -3.44
N ALA A 85 -12.55 -15.23 -4.26
CA ALA A 85 -12.70 -16.68 -4.15
C ALA A 85 -11.36 -17.27 -3.70
N PHE A 86 -11.30 -17.64 -2.43
CA PHE A 86 -10.32 -18.58 -1.89
C PHE A 86 -10.58 -19.96 -2.51
N SER A 87 -9.58 -20.54 -3.18
CA SER A 87 -9.57 -21.96 -3.52
C SER A 87 -8.50 -22.65 -2.68
N SER A 88 -8.95 -23.49 -1.75
CA SER A 88 -8.16 -24.51 -1.05
C SER A 88 -8.44 -25.86 -1.71
N PRO A 89 -7.44 -26.74 -1.91
CA PRO A 89 -7.67 -28.06 -2.50
C PRO A 89 -7.92 -29.11 -1.41
N GLY A 90 -8.97 -29.91 -1.59
CA GLY A 90 -9.25 -31.07 -0.75
C GLY A 90 -9.87 -32.20 -1.56
N ALA A 91 -9.12 -33.28 -1.75
CA ALA A 91 -9.62 -34.65 -1.92
C ALA A 91 -8.45 -35.64 -1.69
N GLY A 92 -8.54 -36.44 -0.61
CA GLY A 92 -7.87 -37.75 -0.51
C GLY A 92 -8.55 -38.75 -1.46
N PHE A 93 -8.20 -40.02 -1.58
CA PHE A 93 -7.45 -41.02 -0.80
C PHE A 93 -7.19 -42.19 -1.79
N GLU A 94 -6.23 -43.07 -1.51
CA GLU A 94 -6.16 -44.54 -1.78
C GLU A 94 -4.66 -44.94 -1.76
N LYS A 95 -4.13 -45.50 -0.66
CA LYS A 95 -4.12 -46.92 -0.21
C LYS A 95 -2.97 -47.74 -0.82
N GLU A 96 -2.08 -48.19 0.08
CA GLU A 96 -0.96 -49.15 -0.02
C GLU A 96 -1.30 -50.52 -0.69
N PRO A 97 -0.35 -51.43 -1.07
CA PRO A 97 0.91 -51.78 -0.37
C PRO A 97 2.17 -52.14 -1.24
N PRO A 98 3.33 -52.48 -0.64
CA PRO A 98 4.55 -52.89 -1.36
C PRO A 98 4.80 -54.42 -1.32
N PRO A 99 5.63 -54.96 -2.24
CA PRO A 99 6.37 -56.21 -2.01
C PRO A 99 7.90 -56.02 -2.19
N GLN A 100 8.69 -56.47 -1.20
CA GLN A 100 9.57 -57.67 -1.21
C GLN A 100 11.04 -57.38 -1.60
N THR A 101 11.96 -57.35 -0.62
CA THR A 101 12.93 -58.40 -0.17
C THR A 101 14.18 -58.56 -1.03
N GLU A 102 15.35 -58.22 -0.47
CA GLU A 102 16.66 -58.95 -0.49
C GLU A 102 17.44 -58.43 0.76
N LYS A 103 17.74 -59.21 1.82
CA LYS A 103 18.94 -60.07 2.05
C LYS A 103 20.24 -59.44 1.52
N ASP A 104 21.37 -59.31 2.22
CA ASP A 104 21.97 -59.83 3.46
C ASP A 104 22.75 -58.63 4.10
N GLY A 105 23.25 -58.58 5.34
CA GLY A 105 23.68 -59.55 6.30
C GLY A 105 24.30 -58.77 7.47
N SER A 106 23.87 -59.06 8.69
CA SER A 106 24.51 -58.57 9.92
C SER A 106 24.59 -59.76 10.86
N SER A 107 25.80 -60.25 11.06
CA SER A 107 26.10 -61.30 12.02
C SER A 107 26.73 -60.67 13.25
N SER A 108 25.97 -60.57 14.32
CA SER A 108 26.49 -60.60 15.68
C SER A 108 25.50 -61.33 16.57
N LEU A 109 25.93 -62.45 17.15
CA LEU A 109 26.06 -62.62 18.59
C LEU A 109 26.36 -64.08 18.95
N LEU A 110 27.30 -64.18 19.90
CA LEU A 110 27.30 -65.12 21.04
C LEU A 110 27.44 -66.62 20.75
N GLY A 111 28.65 -67.10 21.07
CA GLY A 111 28.92 -68.47 21.47
C GLY A 111 30.07 -68.46 22.46
N ASP A 112 29.74 -68.26 23.75
CA ASP A 112 30.61 -68.61 24.87
C ASP A 112 31.09 -70.06 24.73
N SER A 113 32.38 -70.28 24.98
CA SER A 113 32.92 -71.61 25.27
C SER A 113 34.17 -71.48 26.14
N GLU A 114 33.97 -71.03 27.38
CA GLU A 114 34.69 -71.62 28.49
C GLU A 114 33.94 -72.89 28.90
N LEU A 115 34.63 -74.02 28.95
CA LEU A 115 34.53 -74.96 30.07
C LEU A 115 35.72 -75.92 30.07
N CYS A 116 36.34 -76.02 31.25
CA CYS A 116 37.24 -77.07 31.70
C CYS A 116 36.60 -78.47 31.64
N SER A 117 37.42 -79.51 31.45
CA SER A 117 37.36 -80.88 32.02
C SER A 117 38.48 -81.68 31.34
N VAL A 118 39.61 -82.06 31.97
CA VAL A 118 39.82 -83.09 33.00
C VAL A 118 38.88 -84.28 32.87
N ASP A 119 39.36 -85.34 32.22
CA ASP A 119 38.99 -86.74 32.47
C ASP A 119 40.20 -87.62 32.08
N LYS A 120 40.97 -88.12 33.06
CA LYS A 120 40.85 -89.43 33.76
C LYS A 120 41.11 -90.67 32.88
N ILE A 121 42.29 -91.23 33.15
CA ILE A 121 42.84 -92.59 32.99
C ILE A 121 41.78 -93.70 32.84
N PRO A 122 42.05 -94.76 32.06
CA PRO A 122 42.50 -96.00 32.72
C PRO A 122 43.55 -96.78 31.88
N MET A 123 44.63 -97.22 32.52
CA MET A 123 45.18 -98.55 32.25
C MET A 123 46.10 -99.00 33.38
N ALA A 124 45.55 -99.88 34.21
CA ALA A 124 46.32 -100.78 35.06
C ALA A 124 46.84 -101.93 34.19
N MET A 125 48.14 -102.20 34.26
CA MET A 125 48.72 -103.50 33.93
C MET A 125 49.59 -103.91 35.12
N THR A 126 49.02 -104.84 35.86
CA THR A 126 49.60 -105.73 36.86
C THR A 126 50.69 -106.63 36.28
N VAL A 127 51.89 -106.56 36.83
CA VAL A 127 52.85 -107.66 37.01
C VAL A 127 53.59 -107.29 38.31
N GLY A 128 53.47 -107.99 39.43
CA GLY A 128 53.72 -109.40 39.64
C GLY A 128 54.87 -109.50 40.63
N ILE A 129 54.55 -109.56 41.92
CA ILE A 129 55.50 -109.92 42.98
C ILE A 129 55.87 -111.38 42.80
N SER A 130 57.16 -111.67 42.59
CA SER A 130 57.75 -112.95 42.99
C SER A 130 59.25 -112.76 43.24
N SER A 131 59.59 -112.78 44.52
CA SER A 131 60.70 -113.51 45.12
C SER A 131 61.93 -113.80 44.24
N SER A 132 63.06 -113.18 44.58
CA SER A 132 64.32 -113.90 44.79
C SER A 132 65.42 -112.93 45.21
N GLU A 133 65.84 -113.11 46.46
CA GLU A 133 67.25 -113.21 46.87
C GLU A 133 68.23 -112.11 46.48
N SER A 134 68.83 -111.53 47.52
CA SER A 134 70.16 -110.92 47.51
C SER A 134 71.19 -111.78 46.77
N PRO A 135 71.96 -111.18 45.84
CA PRO A 135 73.32 -111.60 45.61
C PRO A 135 74.22 -110.35 45.60
N LEU A 136 74.23 -109.61 46.70
CA LEU A 136 75.31 -108.68 47.03
C LEU A 136 76.15 -109.24 48.17
N ASP A 137 76.63 -110.48 48.01
CA ASP A 137 77.72 -111.06 48.79
C ASP A 137 78.52 -111.96 47.84
N GLY A 138 79.65 -111.46 47.34
CA GLY A 138 80.48 -112.25 46.42
C GLY A 138 81.42 -111.50 45.48
N ILE A 139 81.61 -110.19 45.64
CA ILE A 139 82.75 -109.48 45.03
C ILE A 139 83.47 -108.74 46.16
N CYS A 140 84.73 -109.12 46.40
CA CYS A 140 85.63 -108.37 47.26
C CYS A 140 85.98 -107.06 46.55
N LEU A 141 85.03 -106.13 46.54
CA LEU A 141 85.28 -104.73 46.25
C LEU A 141 85.92 -104.15 47.50
N SER A 142 87.10 -103.52 47.37
CA SER A 142 87.75 -102.82 48.47
C SER A 142 86.76 -101.80 49.07
N GLU A 143 86.89 -101.45 50.36
CA GLU A 143 86.11 -100.35 50.95
C GLU A 143 86.23 -99.07 50.10
N ASP A 144 87.38 -98.90 49.43
CA ASP A 144 87.66 -97.83 48.47
C ASP A 144 86.80 -97.91 47.18
N ASP A 145 86.53 -99.10 46.65
CA ASP A 145 85.73 -99.29 45.42
C ASP A 145 84.24 -99.02 45.68
N LYS A 146 83.74 -99.44 46.85
CA LYS A 146 82.38 -99.11 47.31
C LYS A 146 82.23 -97.60 47.52
N MET A 147 83.26 -96.95 48.06
CA MET A 147 83.31 -95.50 48.21
C MET A 147 83.35 -94.77 46.86
N ALA A 148 84.09 -95.29 45.88
CA ALA A 148 84.16 -94.72 44.52
C ALA A 148 82.81 -94.79 43.79
N VAL A 149 82.09 -95.92 43.85
CA VAL A 149 80.75 -96.06 43.24
C VAL A 149 79.73 -95.11 43.89
N LEU A 150 79.73 -95.00 45.22
CA LEU A 150 78.85 -94.05 45.92
C LEU A 150 79.17 -92.59 45.58
N THR A 151 80.44 -92.26 45.33
CA THR A 151 80.88 -90.92 44.92
C THR A 151 80.38 -90.59 43.51
N LEU A 152 80.52 -91.52 42.55
CA LEU A 152 79.98 -91.34 41.19
C LEU A 152 78.46 -91.20 41.18
N ILE A 153 77.73 -91.98 41.98
CA ILE A 153 76.27 -91.84 42.11
C ILE A 153 75.91 -90.47 42.70
N ARG A 154 76.65 -89.98 43.70
CA ARG A 154 76.44 -88.65 44.29
C ARG A 154 76.74 -87.54 43.28
N GLU A 155 77.82 -87.65 42.52
CA GLU A 155 78.19 -86.70 41.46
C GLU A 155 77.14 -86.67 40.35
N GLU A 156 76.64 -87.82 39.91
CA GLU A 156 75.56 -87.92 38.91
C GLU A 156 74.25 -87.32 39.45
N ILE A 157 73.89 -87.56 40.71
CA ILE A 157 72.72 -86.95 41.35
C ILE A 157 72.87 -85.41 41.38
N ILE A 158 74.04 -84.91 41.77
CA ILE A 158 74.32 -83.46 41.80
C ILE A 158 74.26 -82.88 40.38
N ALA A 159 74.83 -83.55 39.38
CA ALA A 159 74.77 -83.11 37.99
C ALA A 159 73.34 -83.08 37.46
N LYS A 160 72.53 -84.10 37.77
CA LYS A 160 71.10 -84.16 37.42
C LYS A 160 70.28 -83.11 38.15
N GLU A 161 70.59 -82.81 39.40
CA GLU A 161 69.95 -81.75 40.17
C GLU A 161 70.28 -80.36 39.60
N ILE A 162 71.54 -80.13 39.21
CA ILE A 162 71.96 -78.92 38.50
C ILE A 162 71.23 -78.79 37.15
N GLU A 163 71.23 -79.84 36.33
CA GLU A 163 70.55 -79.87 35.03
C GLU A 163 69.05 -79.58 35.18
N ALA A 164 68.38 -80.22 36.15
CA ALA A 164 66.97 -79.96 36.47
C ALA A 164 66.74 -78.52 36.94
N SER A 165 67.63 -77.96 37.75
CA SER A 165 67.56 -76.58 38.21
C SER A 165 67.75 -75.57 37.05
N GLU A 166 68.63 -75.88 36.09
CA GLU A 166 68.84 -75.06 34.89
C GLU A 166 67.63 -75.10 33.95
N TRP A 167 67.06 -76.28 33.71
CA TRP A 167 65.84 -76.42 32.92
C TRP A 167 64.66 -75.70 33.58
N LYS A 168 64.53 -75.78 34.91
CA LYS A 168 63.53 -75.04 35.66
C LYS A 168 63.70 -73.53 35.46
N LYS A 169 64.92 -73.01 35.57
CA LYS A 169 65.22 -71.58 35.34
C LYS A 169 64.93 -71.15 33.90
N LYS A 170 65.29 -71.96 32.89
CA LYS A 170 64.97 -71.70 31.47
C LYS A 170 63.46 -71.69 31.22
N TYR A 171 62.75 -72.66 31.78
CA TYR A 171 61.29 -72.74 31.68
C TYR A 171 60.62 -71.53 32.35
N GLU A 172 61.05 -71.16 33.56
CA GLU A 172 60.54 -69.98 34.27
C GLU A 172 60.82 -68.68 33.49
N GLY A 173 62.00 -68.54 32.88
CA GLY A 173 62.35 -67.41 32.02
C GLY A 173 61.45 -67.32 30.77
N SER A 174 61.31 -68.42 30.02
CA SER A 174 60.43 -68.46 28.85
C SER A 174 58.95 -68.22 29.22
N ARG A 175 58.50 -68.75 30.36
CA ARG A 175 57.16 -68.48 30.89
C ARG A 175 56.97 -66.99 31.18
N GLN A 176 57.97 -66.31 31.75
CA GLN A 176 57.89 -64.88 32.00
C GLN A 176 57.82 -64.07 30.70
N GLU A 177 58.62 -64.40 29.68
CA GLU A 177 58.57 -63.74 28.36
C GLU A 177 57.19 -63.88 27.70
N VAL A 178 56.59 -65.08 27.76
CA VAL A 178 55.22 -65.31 27.26
C VAL A 178 54.21 -64.44 28.02
N LEU A 179 54.37 -64.29 29.34
CA LEU A 179 53.49 -63.44 30.14
C LEU A 179 53.64 -61.96 29.77
N GLU A 180 54.87 -61.47 29.55
CA GLU A 180 55.07 -60.08 29.09
C GLU A 180 54.50 -59.86 27.69
N MET A 181 54.68 -60.81 26.78
CA MET A 181 54.09 -60.72 25.43
C MET A 181 52.56 -60.72 25.47
N ARG A 182 51.93 -61.51 26.36
CA ARG A 182 50.48 -61.46 26.57
C ARG A 182 50.00 -60.11 27.08
N LYS A 183 50.75 -59.45 27.98
CA LYS A 183 50.41 -58.09 28.44
C LYS A 183 50.45 -57.10 27.28
N ILE A 184 51.51 -57.15 26.47
CA ILE A 184 51.66 -56.27 25.29
C ILE A 184 50.49 -56.48 24.32
N VAL A 185 50.14 -57.73 24.00
CA VAL A 185 49.00 -58.05 23.13
C VAL A 185 47.68 -57.50 23.71
N ALA A 186 47.43 -57.71 25.00
CA ALA A 186 46.22 -57.20 25.65
C ALA A 186 46.12 -55.66 25.59
N GLU A 187 47.24 -54.95 25.75
CA GLU A 187 47.27 -53.48 25.62
C GLU A 187 47.04 -53.03 24.16
N TYR A 188 47.55 -53.76 23.17
CA TYR A 188 47.25 -53.48 21.75
C TYR A 188 45.79 -53.75 21.41
N GLU A 189 45.22 -54.87 21.87
CA GLU A 189 43.80 -55.19 21.69
C GLU A 189 42.91 -54.10 22.28
N LYS A 190 43.23 -53.64 23.50
CA LYS A 190 42.55 -52.51 24.14
C LYS A 190 42.68 -51.22 23.33
N THR A 191 43.86 -50.92 22.81
CA THR A 191 44.10 -49.72 22.00
C THR A 191 43.29 -49.76 20.69
N ILE A 192 43.27 -50.91 20.02
CA ILE A 192 42.49 -51.11 18.78
C ILE A 192 40.99 -50.98 19.07
N ALA A 193 40.48 -51.61 20.13
CA ALA A 193 39.08 -51.49 20.53
C ALA A 193 38.69 -50.03 20.81
N GLN A 194 39.52 -49.30 21.57
CA GLN A 194 39.30 -47.87 21.84
C GLN A 194 39.28 -47.04 20.55
N MET A 195 40.22 -47.27 19.62
CA MET A 195 40.26 -46.55 18.34
C MET A 195 38.98 -46.78 17.52
N ILE A 196 38.47 -48.01 17.46
CA ILE A 196 37.22 -48.33 16.76
C ILE A 196 36.03 -47.61 17.41
N GLU A 197 35.92 -47.64 18.74
CA GLU A 197 34.85 -46.94 19.46
C GLU A 197 34.92 -45.43 19.26
N ASP A 198 36.13 -44.85 19.29
CA ASP A 198 36.34 -43.42 19.08
C ASP A 198 35.99 -43.01 17.65
N GLU A 199 36.37 -43.80 16.64
CA GLU A 199 36.00 -43.57 15.24
C GLU A 199 34.49 -43.67 15.03
N GLN A 200 33.83 -44.67 15.61
CA GLN A 200 32.37 -44.80 15.57
C GLN A 200 31.68 -43.61 16.25
N ARG A 201 32.16 -43.19 17.43
CA ARG A 201 31.61 -42.05 18.16
C ARG A 201 31.81 -40.75 17.40
N ALA A 202 32.99 -40.55 16.79
CA ALA A 202 33.29 -39.41 15.94
C ALA A 202 32.40 -39.40 14.69
N ASN A 203 32.23 -40.54 14.02
CA ASN A 203 31.36 -40.68 12.85
C ASN A 203 29.91 -40.34 13.20
N MET A 204 29.34 -40.94 14.25
CA MET A 204 27.97 -40.63 14.70
C MET A 204 27.79 -39.16 15.07
N THR A 205 28.79 -38.53 15.69
CA THR A 205 28.75 -37.10 16.03
C THR A 205 28.79 -36.23 14.77
N SER A 206 29.66 -36.57 13.82
CA SER A 206 29.76 -35.86 12.54
C SER A 206 28.50 -36.01 11.69
N GLN A 207 27.87 -37.20 11.69
CA GLN A 207 26.62 -37.47 10.98
C GLN A 207 25.47 -36.67 11.56
N LYS A 208 25.34 -36.62 12.89
CA LYS A 208 24.33 -35.77 13.57
C LYS A 208 24.53 -34.29 13.25
N SER A 209 25.78 -33.83 13.29
CA SER A 209 26.13 -32.44 12.93
C SER A 209 25.76 -32.12 11.49
N LEU A 210 26.06 -33.04 10.55
CA LEU A 210 25.69 -32.88 9.14
C LEU A 210 24.17 -32.82 8.94
N GLN A 211 23.42 -33.70 9.61
CA GLN A 211 21.96 -33.70 9.57
C GLN A 211 21.38 -32.40 10.11
N GLN A 212 21.90 -31.91 11.24
CA GLN A 212 21.49 -30.62 11.81
C GLN A 212 21.75 -29.47 10.84
N LEU A 213 22.96 -29.36 10.28
CA LEU A 213 23.29 -28.34 9.30
C LEU A 213 22.41 -28.41 8.03
N THR A 214 22.01 -29.62 7.64
CA THR A 214 21.11 -29.82 6.51
C THR A 214 19.71 -29.28 6.82
N MET A 215 19.17 -29.59 8.00
CA MET A 215 17.88 -29.06 8.43
C MET A 215 17.90 -27.54 8.56
N GLU A 216 18.98 -26.96 9.11
CA GLU A 216 19.15 -25.51 9.21
C GLU A 216 19.23 -24.84 7.84
N LYS A 217 19.92 -25.46 6.88
CA LYS A 217 19.98 -25.01 5.49
C LYS A 217 18.59 -25.04 4.83
N GLU A 218 17.85 -26.14 4.98
CA GLU A 218 16.49 -26.27 4.42
C GLU A 218 15.53 -25.25 5.01
N GLN A 219 15.61 -25.02 6.32
CA GLN A 219 14.84 -23.98 7.02
C GLN A 219 15.18 -22.59 6.44
N ALA A 220 16.47 -22.26 6.31
CA ALA A 220 16.89 -20.97 5.75
C ALA A 220 16.42 -20.77 4.30
N LEU A 221 16.40 -21.84 3.49
CA LEU A 221 15.85 -21.80 2.14
C LEU A 221 14.33 -21.58 2.15
N ALA A 222 13.59 -22.21 3.06
CA ALA A 222 12.16 -22.01 3.20
C ALA A 222 11.83 -20.55 3.59
N ASP A 223 12.60 -19.99 4.52
CA ASP A 223 12.47 -18.60 4.96
C ASP A 223 12.80 -17.61 3.83
N LEU A 224 13.88 -17.86 3.08
CA LEU A 224 14.23 -17.07 1.90
C LEU A 224 13.09 -17.06 0.88
N ASN A 225 12.58 -18.24 0.52
CA ASN A 225 11.46 -18.37 -0.42
C ASN A 225 10.20 -17.65 0.09
N SER A 226 9.96 -17.64 1.41
CA SER A 226 8.85 -16.90 2.02
C SER A 226 9.00 -15.39 1.81
N VAL A 227 10.20 -14.86 2.07
CA VAL A 227 10.50 -13.45 1.84
C VAL A 227 10.35 -13.09 0.37
N GLU A 228 10.89 -13.89 -0.54
CA GLU A 228 10.79 -13.67 -1.99
C GLU A 228 9.33 -13.64 -2.49
N ARG A 229 8.48 -14.53 -1.96
CA ARG A 229 7.03 -14.52 -2.24
C ARG A 229 6.37 -13.24 -1.73
N SER A 230 6.65 -12.85 -0.49
CA SER A 230 6.08 -11.62 0.11
C SER A 230 6.52 -10.35 -0.62
N LEU A 231 7.77 -10.32 -1.10
CA LEU A 231 8.30 -9.22 -1.89
C LEU A 231 7.63 -9.14 -3.26
N SER A 232 7.42 -10.27 -3.93
CA SER A 232 6.68 -10.33 -5.19
C SER A 232 5.25 -9.82 -5.03
N ASP A 233 4.59 -10.18 -3.93
CA ASP A 233 3.26 -9.65 -3.60
C ASP A 233 3.26 -8.15 -3.33
N LEU A 234 4.30 -7.64 -2.64
CA LEU A 234 4.46 -6.21 -2.41
C LEU A 234 4.61 -5.45 -3.74
N PHE A 235 5.45 -5.93 -4.66
CA PHE A 235 5.60 -5.33 -5.99
C PHE A 235 4.29 -5.31 -6.78
N ARG A 236 3.53 -6.42 -6.75
CA ARG A 236 2.21 -6.48 -7.39
C ARG A 236 1.23 -5.46 -6.79
N ARG A 237 1.18 -5.32 -5.46
CA ARG A 237 0.34 -4.31 -4.79
C ARG A 237 0.78 -2.88 -5.12
N TYR A 238 2.09 -2.66 -5.19
CA TYR A 238 2.67 -1.37 -5.54
C TYR A 238 2.30 -0.96 -6.97
N GLU A 239 2.48 -1.83 -7.95
CA GLU A 239 2.11 -1.52 -9.35
C GLU A 239 0.60 -1.29 -9.50
N ASN A 240 -0.23 -2.06 -8.79
CA ASN A 240 -1.67 -1.81 -8.74
C ASN A 240 -1.99 -0.42 -8.15
N LEU A 241 -1.39 -0.06 -7.02
CA LEU A 241 -1.59 1.24 -6.38
C LEU A 241 -1.13 2.38 -7.28
N LYS A 242 0.02 2.20 -7.93
CA LYS A 242 0.55 3.15 -8.91
C LYS A 242 -0.44 3.36 -10.07
N GLY A 243 -1.03 2.29 -10.62
CA GLY A 243 -2.07 2.38 -11.63
C GLY A 243 -3.32 3.14 -11.16
N VAL A 244 -3.77 2.90 -9.93
CA VAL A 244 -4.90 3.64 -9.31
C VAL A 244 -4.56 5.13 -9.15
N LEU A 245 -3.36 5.47 -8.68
CA LEU A 245 -2.89 6.85 -8.55
C LEU A 245 -2.81 7.57 -9.89
N GLU A 246 -2.30 6.90 -10.93
CA GLU A 246 -2.31 7.43 -12.30
C GLU A 246 -3.74 7.68 -12.79
N GLY A 247 -4.69 6.81 -12.44
CA GLY A 247 -6.12 7.00 -12.69
C GLY A 247 -6.69 8.24 -11.99
N PHE A 248 -6.40 8.42 -10.70
CA PHE A 248 -6.83 9.61 -9.96
C PHE A 248 -6.22 10.89 -10.54
N LYS A 249 -4.96 10.86 -10.96
CA LYS A 249 -4.31 12.01 -11.59
C LYS A 249 -5.02 12.42 -12.90
N LYS A 250 -5.35 11.44 -13.77
CA LYS A 250 -6.13 11.70 -14.99
C LYS A 250 -7.52 12.25 -14.67
N ASN A 251 -8.18 11.72 -13.64
CA ASN A 251 -9.48 12.21 -13.21
C ASN A 251 -9.42 13.66 -12.68
N GLU A 252 -8.40 13.98 -11.87
CA GLU A 252 -8.16 15.34 -11.40
C GLU A 252 -7.95 16.32 -12.56
N GLU A 253 -7.14 15.93 -13.56
CA GLU A 253 -6.92 16.73 -14.77
C GLU A 253 -8.22 16.96 -15.56
N ALA A 254 -9.06 15.92 -15.71
CA ALA A 254 -10.35 16.04 -16.37
C ALA A 254 -11.32 16.97 -15.62
N LEU A 255 -11.40 16.85 -14.30
CA LEU A 255 -12.22 17.72 -13.46
C LEU A 255 -11.75 19.17 -13.50
N LYS A 256 -10.43 19.41 -13.46
CA LYS A 256 -9.85 20.75 -13.62
C LYS A 256 -10.21 21.37 -14.96
N LYS A 257 -10.11 20.60 -16.05
CA LYS A 257 -10.50 21.07 -17.39
C LYS A 257 -11.99 21.41 -17.42
N CYS A 258 -12.85 20.55 -16.90
CA CYS A 258 -14.29 20.78 -16.83
C CYS A 258 -14.64 22.06 -16.05
N ALA A 259 -14.01 22.29 -14.90
CA ALA A 259 -14.18 23.52 -14.12
C ALA A 259 -13.71 24.77 -14.88
N GLN A 260 -12.59 24.68 -15.60
CA GLN A 260 -12.08 25.77 -16.45
C GLN A 260 -13.04 26.08 -17.60
N ASP A 261 -13.58 25.07 -18.26
CA ASP A 261 -14.53 25.23 -19.36
C ASP A 261 -15.83 25.91 -18.87
N TYR A 262 -16.36 25.54 -17.70
CA TYR A 262 -17.50 26.23 -17.10
C TYR A 262 -17.19 27.69 -16.76
N LEU A 263 -16.02 27.97 -16.18
CA LEU A 263 -15.60 29.34 -15.88
C LEU A 263 -15.49 30.18 -17.16
N ALA A 264 -14.95 29.61 -18.25
CA ALA A 264 -14.85 30.27 -19.53
C ALA A 264 -16.24 30.59 -20.12
N ARG A 265 -17.18 29.64 -20.05
CA ARG A 265 -18.56 29.84 -20.49
C ARG A 265 -19.28 30.92 -19.70
N VAL A 266 -19.15 30.91 -18.37
CA VAL A 266 -19.76 31.95 -17.51
C VAL A 266 -19.22 33.34 -17.88
N LYS A 267 -17.89 33.47 -18.05
CA LYS A 267 -17.29 34.75 -18.47
C LYS A 267 -17.78 35.22 -19.84
N GLN A 268 -17.94 34.30 -20.79
CA GLN A 268 -18.45 34.62 -22.13
C GLN A 268 -19.91 35.13 -22.06
N GLU A 269 -20.76 34.46 -21.28
CA GLU A 269 -22.15 34.89 -21.09
C GLU A 269 -22.25 36.20 -20.31
N GLU A 270 -21.39 36.42 -19.30
CA GLU A 270 -21.29 37.71 -18.60
C GLU A 270 -20.92 38.85 -19.56
N GLN A 271 -19.94 38.65 -20.44
CA GLN A 271 -19.57 39.62 -21.47
C GLN A 271 -20.72 39.89 -22.44
N ARG A 272 -21.41 38.84 -22.88
CA ARG A 272 -22.59 38.96 -23.76
C ARG A 272 -23.70 39.76 -23.10
N TYR A 273 -23.99 39.49 -21.83
CA TYR A 273 -24.98 40.23 -21.05
C TYR A 273 -24.59 41.70 -20.89
N GLN A 274 -23.33 42.00 -20.56
CA GLN A 274 -22.84 43.37 -20.43
C GLN A 274 -22.98 44.15 -21.74
N ALA A 275 -22.62 43.55 -22.88
CA ALA A 275 -22.77 44.17 -24.19
C ALA A 275 -24.25 44.47 -24.51
N LEU A 276 -25.14 43.51 -24.23
CA LEU A 276 -26.58 43.70 -24.44
C LEU A 276 -27.15 44.79 -23.53
N LYS A 277 -26.73 44.81 -22.26
CA LYS A 277 -27.13 45.82 -21.27
C LYS A 277 -26.76 47.23 -21.74
N ILE A 278 -25.49 47.43 -22.13
CA ILE A 278 -25.00 48.73 -22.62
C ILE A 278 -25.81 49.17 -23.84
N HIS A 279 -26.02 48.29 -24.83
CA HIS A 279 -26.78 48.62 -26.03
C HIS A 279 -28.26 48.94 -25.74
N ALA A 280 -28.88 48.29 -24.75
CA ALA A 280 -30.24 48.62 -24.31
C ALA A 280 -30.30 49.97 -23.59
N GLU A 281 -29.33 50.25 -22.71
CA GLU A 281 -29.18 51.54 -22.02
C GLU A 281 -29.00 52.69 -23.02
N GLU A 282 -28.08 52.53 -23.99
CA GLU A 282 -27.85 53.50 -25.07
C GLU A 282 -29.11 53.80 -25.90
N LYS A 283 -29.90 52.76 -26.23
CA LYS A 283 -31.17 52.93 -26.95
C LYS A 283 -32.22 53.66 -26.11
N LEU A 284 -32.28 53.37 -24.82
CA LEU A 284 -33.19 54.02 -23.89
C LEU A 284 -32.85 55.50 -23.74
N ASP A 285 -31.56 55.82 -23.56
CA ASP A 285 -31.07 57.20 -23.48
C ASP A 285 -31.37 57.98 -24.74
N LYS A 286 -31.11 57.41 -25.92
CA LYS A 286 -31.44 58.05 -27.19
C LYS A 286 -32.94 58.33 -27.35
N ALA A 287 -33.81 57.39 -26.99
CA ALA A 287 -35.26 57.60 -27.02
C ALA A 287 -35.70 58.70 -26.04
N ASN A 288 -35.09 58.75 -24.85
CA ASN A 288 -35.34 59.81 -23.87
C ASN A 288 -34.91 61.19 -24.39
N GLU A 289 -33.75 61.27 -25.04
CA GLU A 289 -33.28 62.48 -25.70
C GLU A 289 -34.26 62.94 -26.79
N GLU A 290 -34.72 62.03 -27.65
CA GLU A 290 -35.71 62.32 -28.69
C GLU A 290 -37.04 62.82 -28.07
N ILE A 291 -37.52 62.20 -26.99
CA ILE A 291 -38.71 62.65 -26.26
C ILE A 291 -38.50 64.06 -25.69
N ALA A 292 -37.34 64.34 -25.09
CA ALA A 292 -37.01 65.66 -24.55
C ALA A 292 -36.96 66.72 -25.67
N GLN A 293 -36.39 66.39 -26.83
CA GLN A 293 -36.36 67.26 -28.00
C GLN A 293 -37.77 67.55 -28.54
N VAL A 294 -38.63 66.53 -28.66
CA VAL A 294 -40.02 66.72 -29.10
C VAL A 294 -40.79 67.59 -28.12
N ARG A 295 -40.66 67.36 -26.80
CA ARG A 295 -41.32 68.16 -25.77
C ARG A 295 -40.86 69.62 -25.77
N THR A 296 -39.56 69.87 -25.91
CA THR A 296 -39.02 71.23 -25.95
C THR A 296 -39.48 71.96 -27.21
N LYS A 297 -39.46 71.30 -28.38
CA LYS A 297 -39.98 71.84 -29.63
C LYS A 297 -41.48 72.16 -29.54
N ALA A 298 -42.30 71.23 -29.07
CA ALA A 298 -43.74 71.45 -28.88
C ALA A 298 -44.03 72.61 -27.91
N LYS A 299 -43.25 72.75 -26.84
CA LYS A 299 -43.36 73.88 -25.91
C LYS A 299 -43.00 75.22 -26.57
N ALA A 300 -41.96 75.25 -27.41
CA ALA A 300 -41.58 76.45 -28.16
C ALA A 300 -42.66 76.84 -29.20
N GLU A 301 -43.20 75.86 -29.94
CA GLU A 301 -44.29 76.07 -30.90
C GLU A 301 -45.57 76.55 -30.20
N SER A 302 -45.95 75.94 -29.08
CA SER A 302 -47.09 76.37 -28.26
C SER A 302 -46.93 77.80 -27.75
N ALA A 303 -45.74 78.18 -27.28
CA ALA A 303 -45.45 79.55 -26.85
C ALA A 303 -45.56 80.56 -28.00
N ALA A 304 -45.07 80.20 -29.20
CA ALA A 304 -45.17 81.03 -30.40
C ALA A 304 -46.64 81.22 -30.84
N LEU A 305 -47.43 80.14 -30.87
CA LEU A 305 -48.87 80.20 -31.18
C LEU A 305 -49.64 81.01 -30.14
N HIS A 306 -49.35 80.85 -28.85
CA HIS A 306 -49.97 81.62 -27.77
C HIS A 306 -49.67 83.12 -27.88
N ALA A 307 -48.43 83.48 -28.22
CA ALA A 307 -48.05 84.86 -28.50
C ALA A 307 -48.77 85.42 -29.74
N GLY A 308 -48.89 84.62 -30.81
CA GLY A 308 -49.65 84.96 -32.01
C GLY A 308 -51.15 85.18 -31.73
N LEU A 309 -51.78 84.28 -30.97
CA LEU A 309 -53.17 84.39 -30.54
C LEU A 309 -53.41 85.67 -29.76
N ARG A 310 -52.55 85.99 -28.77
CA ARG A 310 -52.66 87.25 -28.02
C ARG A 310 -52.57 88.47 -28.92
N LYS A 311 -51.66 88.48 -29.90
CA LYS A 311 -51.51 89.60 -30.83
C LYS A 311 -52.79 89.84 -31.64
N GLU A 312 -53.37 88.79 -32.21
CA GLU A 312 -54.62 88.90 -32.96
C GLU A 312 -55.80 89.26 -32.05
N GLN A 313 -55.85 88.72 -30.83
CA GLN A 313 -56.88 89.06 -29.84
C GLN A 313 -56.85 90.55 -29.47
N MET A 314 -55.66 91.12 -29.22
CA MET A 314 -55.51 92.57 -29.00
C MET A 314 -55.93 93.41 -30.23
N LYS A 315 -55.71 92.91 -31.44
CA LYS A 315 -56.12 93.58 -32.68
C LYS A 315 -57.64 93.58 -32.84
N VAL A 316 -58.30 92.45 -32.57
CA VAL A 316 -59.77 92.33 -32.56
C VAL A 316 -60.36 93.30 -31.53
N GLU A 317 -59.88 93.28 -30.28
CA GLU A 317 -60.34 94.20 -29.23
C GLU A 317 -60.16 95.67 -29.63
N SER A 318 -59.08 96.00 -30.36
CA SER A 318 -58.85 97.34 -30.88
C SER A 318 -59.85 97.72 -31.98
N LEU A 319 -60.15 96.81 -32.90
CA LEU A 319 -61.11 97.04 -33.97
C LEU A 319 -62.54 97.14 -33.42
N GLU A 320 -62.90 96.30 -32.45
CA GLU A 320 -64.19 96.36 -31.75
C GLU A 320 -64.39 97.70 -31.05
N ARG A 321 -63.37 98.21 -30.34
CA ARG A 321 -63.41 99.55 -29.74
C ARG A 321 -63.59 100.66 -30.77
N ALA A 322 -62.87 100.61 -31.89
CA ALA A 322 -63.02 101.58 -32.98
C ALA A 322 -64.42 101.53 -33.63
N LEU A 323 -64.96 100.33 -33.82
CA LEU A 323 -66.30 100.11 -34.34
C LEU A 323 -67.37 100.65 -33.39
N GLN A 324 -67.23 100.41 -32.08
CA GLN A 324 -68.10 100.99 -31.06
C GLN A 324 -68.09 102.52 -31.10
N GLN A 325 -66.90 103.13 -31.19
CA GLN A 325 -66.77 104.59 -31.32
C GLN A 325 -67.49 105.11 -32.57
N LYS A 326 -67.32 104.44 -33.72
CA LYS A 326 -68.00 104.81 -34.97
C LYS A 326 -69.52 104.67 -34.87
N ASN A 327 -70.02 103.63 -34.21
CA ASN A 327 -71.46 103.48 -33.96
C ASN A 327 -71.99 104.60 -33.07
N GLN A 328 -71.26 105.00 -32.02
CA GLN A 328 -71.64 106.15 -31.18
C GLN A 328 -71.68 107.45 -31.99
N GLU A 329 -70.68 107.72 -32.82
CA GLU A 329 -70.67 108.88 -33.72
C GLU A 329 -71.88 108.86 -34.68
N ILE A 330 -72.23 107.69 -35.24
CA ILE A 330 -73.42 107.54 -36.08
C ILE A 330 -74.69 107.80 -35.28
N GLU A 331 -74.83 107.23 -34.08
CA GLU A 331 -75.98 107.48 -33.21
C GLU A 331 -76.13 108.97 -32.86
N GLU A 332 -75.03 109.67 -32.60
CA GLU A 332 -75.02 111.13 -32.36
C GLU A 332 -75.42 111.92 -33.62
N LEU A 333 -74.87 111.57 -34.79
CA LEU A 333 -75.26 112.17 -36.06
C LEU A 333 -76.73 111.93 -36.38
N THR A 334 -77.24 110.72 -36.17
CA THR A 334 -78.65 110.38 -36.33
C THR A 334 -79.52 111.20 -35.38
N LYS A 335 -79.13 111.36 -34.11
CA LYS A 335 -79.84 112.24 -33.16
C LYS A 335 -79.91 113.68 -33.66
N ILE A 336 -78.80 114.23 -34.15
CA ILE A 336 -78.78 115.61 -34.70
C ILE A 336 -79.71 115.71 -35.93
N CYS A 337 -79.67 114.72 -36.83
CA CYS A 337 -80.57 114.66 -37.98
C CYS A 337 -82.04 114.57 -37.56
N ASP A 338 -82.38 113.72 -36.59
CA ASP A 338 -83.74 113.58 -36.06
C ASP A 338 -84.21 114.87 -35.36
N GLU A 339 -83.32 115.56 -34.62
CA GLU A 339 -83.59 116.87 -34.04
C GLU A 339 -83.86 117.94 -35.11
N LEU A 340 -83.13 117.93 -36.23
CA LEU A 340 -83.35 118.79 -37.39
C LEU A 340 -84.71 118.49 -38.06
N ILE A 341 -85.03 117.22 -38.28
CA ILE A 341 -86.32 116.79 -38.82
C ILE A 341 -87.46 117.23 -37.89
N ALA A 342 -87.31 117.05 -36.57
CA ALA A 342 -88.31 117.47 -35.59
C ALA A 342 -88.48 119.01 -35.53
N LYS A 343 -87.43 119.79 -35.84
CA LYS A 343 -87.51 121.26 -35.98
C LYS A 343 -88.19 121.69 -37.28
N LEU A 344 -87.99 120.96 -38.37
CA LEU A 344 -88.62 121.22 -39.68
C LEU A 344 -90.06 120.66 -39.80
N GLY A 345 -90.43 119.65 -39.01
CA GLY A 345 -91.80 119.11 -38.94
C GLY A 345 -92.75 119.89 -38.02
N LYS A 346 -92.26 120.95 -37.37
CA LYS A 346 -93.05 121.85 -36.48
C LYS A 346 -93.32 123.23 -37.11
N THR A 347 -93.00 123.41 -38.39
CA THR A 347 -93.45 124.57 -39.17
C THR A 347 -94.77 124.22 -39.86
N ASP A 348 -95.87 124.34 -39.11
CA ASP A 348 -97.23 124.64 -39.56
C ASP A 348 -97.86 125.60 -38.54
#